data_AF-A0A841B8S8-F1
#
_entry.id   AF-A0A841B8S8-F1
#
_cell.length_a   1.000
_cell.length_b   1.000
_cell.length_c   1.000
_cell.angle_alpha   90.00
_cell.angle_beta   90.00
_cell.angle_gamma   90.00
#
_symmetry.space_group_name_H-M   'P 1'
#
loop_
_entity.id
_entity.type
_entity.pdbx_description
1 polymer ?
#
loop_
_entity_poly.entity_id
_entity_poly.type
_entity_poly.pdbx_seq_one_letter_code
_entity_poly.pdbx_strand_id
1 'polypeptide(L)'
;MKHTDVAAYVLGVLDQAEAYAFEKHLAGCRRCGRQVAEFASVEGALAKADLRYLSPGAARRCGRPSTITANLVVVFVACVVAALMSSRSSRRFRRMSSDADISTPAPLDDQRLLPLPLTFK
;
A
#
# COMPACT_ATOMS: atom_id res chain seq x y z
N MET A 1 -22.61 8.43 12.22
CA MET A 1 -21.71 8.48 13.39
C MET A 1 -22.52 8.65 14.66
N LYS A 2 -22.11 8.05 15.78
CA LYS A 2 -22.89 8.11 17.03
C LYS A 2 -22.35 9.23 17.92
N HIS A 3 -23.25 9.95 18.58
CA HIS A 3 -22.85 10.96 19.58
C HIS A 3 -22.14 10.35 20.80
N THR A 4 -22.30 9.06 21.03
CA THR A 4 -21.64 8.31 22.11
C THR A 4 -20.14 8.17 21.91
N ASP A 5 -19.64 8.38 20.67
CA ASP A 5 -18.25 8.11 20.32
C ASP A 5 -17.32 9.29 20.67
N VAL A 6 -17.85 10.39 21.24
CA VAL A 6 -17.08 11.59 21.62
C VAL A 6 -15.95 11.25 22.59
N ALA A 7 -16.21 10.47 23.63
CA ALA A 7 -15.18 10.11 24.61
C ALA A 7 -14.10 9.21 23.97
N ALA A 8 -14.50 8.29 23.10
CA ALA A 8 -13.57 7.43 22.37
C ALA A 8 -12.69 8.25 21.40
N TYR A 9 -13.25 9.27 20.76
CA TYR A 9 -12.51 10.20 19.91
C TYR A 9 -11.46 10.99 20.72
N VAL A 10 -11.87 11.62 21.84
CA VAL A 10 -10.98 12.40 22.69
C VAL A 10 -9.87 11.54 23.30
N LEU A 11 -10.19 10.33 23.74
CA LEU A 11 -9.20 9.40 24.31
C LEU A 11 -8.36 8.66 23.26
N GLY A 12 -8.56 8.93 21.97
CA GLY A 12 -7.79 8.30 20.87
C GLY A 12 -8.01 6.79 20.73
N VAL A 13 -9.18 6.29 21.14
CA VAL A 13 -9.53 4.85 21.07
C VAL A 13 -10.05 4.44 19.70
N LEU A 14 -10.62 5.39 18.95
CA LEU A 14 -11.12 5.15 17.59
C LEU A 14 -9.99 4.79 16.63
N ASP A 15 -10.26 3.88 15.70
CA ASP A 15 -9.33 3.66 14.59
C ASP A 15 -9.32 4.84 13.61
N GLN A 16 -8.42 4.81 12.63
CA GLN A 16 -8.26 5.91 11.67
C GLN A 16 -9.53 6.19 10.85
N ALA A 17 -10.26 5.15 10.44
CA ALA A 17 -11.47 5.30 9.62
C ALA A 17 -12.62 5.85 10.47
N GLU A 18 -12.74 5.36 11.71
CA GLU A 18 -13.71 5.83 12.69
C GLU A 18 -13.45 7.30 13.07
N ALA A 19 -12.20 7.67 13.35
CA ALA A 19 -11.81 9.04 13.67
C ALA A 19 -12.13 10.01 12.53
N TYR A 20 -11.76 9.67 11.28
CA TYR A 20 -12.05 10.51 10.12
C TYR A 20 -13.56 10.74 9.91
N ALA A 21 -14.35 9.67 10.02
CA ALA A 21 -15.79 9.81 9.87
C ALA A 21 -16.43 10.55 11.06
N PHE A 22 -15.83 10.50 12.26
CA PHE A 22 -16.23 11.34 13.40
C PHE A 22 -15.88 12.82 13.19
N GLU A 23 -14.72 13.14 12.62
CA GLU A 23 -14.32 14.51 12.25
C GLU A 23 -15.27 15.13 11.23
N LYS A 24 -15.70 14.35 10.24
CA LYS A 24 -16.74 14.78 9.29
C LYS A 24 -18.05 15.13 10.00
N HIS A 25 -18.43 14.36 11.02
CA HIS A 25 -19.61 14.65 11.84
C HIS A 25 -19.39 15.90 12.73
N LEU A 26 -18.20 16.08 13.30
CA LEU A 26 -17.84 17.24 14.11
C LEU A 26 -17.99 18.55 13.35
N ALA A 27 -17.64 18.57 12.07
CA ALA A 27 -17.80 19.74 11.20
C ALA A 27 -19.26 20.25 11.14
N GLY A 28 -20.24 19.35 11.27
CA GLY A 28 -21.67 19.67 11.21
C GLY A 28 -22.39 19.71 12.57
N CYS A 29 -21.76 19.27 13.66
CA CYS A 29 -22.45 19.05 14.93
C CYS A 29 -21.85 19.85 16.11
N ARG A 30 -22.46 21.00 16.42
CA ARG A 30 -22.06 21.86 17.55
C ARG A 30 -22.17 21.19 18.92
N ARG A 31 -23.11 20.25 19.10
CA ARG A 31 -23.25 19.47 20.35
C ARG A 31 -22.01 18.60 20.60
N CYS A 32 -21.54 17.89 19.58
CA CYS A 32 -20.32 17.09 19.69
C CYS A 32 -19.10 17.99 19.92
N GLY A 33 -19.01 19.14 19.25
CA GLY A 33 -17.92 20.09 19.49
C GLY A 33 -17.86 20.59 20.94
N ARG A 34 -19.01 20.88 21.58
CA ARG A 34 -19.05 21.21 23.02
C ARG A 34 -18.60 20.05 23.89
N GLN A 35 -19.11 18.85 23.64
CA GLN A 35 -18.73 17.69 24.43
C GLN A 35 -17.23 17.37 24.30
N VAL A 36 -16.63 17.50 23.11
CA VAL A 36 -15.17 17.37 22.94
C VAL A 36 -14.42 18.34 23.86
N ALA A 37 -14.84 19.60 23.92
CA ALA A 37 -14.22 20.59 24.80
C ALA A 37 -14.42 20.25 26.30
N GLU A 38 -15.59 19.73 26.68
CA GLU A 38 -15.87 19.28 28.05
C GLU A 38 -14.95 18.11 28.46
N PHE A 39 -14.77 17.13 27.56
CA PHE A 39 -13.93 15.95 27.79
C PHE A 39 -12.42 16.24 27.79
N ALA A 40 -11.95 17.33 27.18
CA ALA A 40 -10.53 17.70 27.22
C ALA A 40 -9.99 17.85 28.66
N SER A 41 -10.84 18.30 29.59
CA SER A 41 -10.48 18.36 31.01
C SER A 41 -10.27 16.97 31.64
N VAL A 42 -11.12 16.00 31.26
CA VAL A 42 -11.05 14.61 31.72
C VAL A 42 -9.82 13.92 31.13
N GLU A 43 -9.54 14.12 29.85
CA GLU A 43 -8.33 13.63 29.19
C GLU A 43 -7.07 14.12 29.91
N GLY A 44 -7.00 15.43 30.18
CA GLY A 44 -5.87 16.03 30.91
C GLY A 44 -5.73 15.52 32.36
N ALA A 45 -6.84 15.21 33.03
CA ALA A 45 -6.82 14.60 34.36
C ALA A 45 -6.32 13.15 34.30
N LEU A 46 -6.79 12.36 33.33
CA LEU A 46 -6.36 10.98 33.11
C LEU A 46 -4.88 10.89 32.74
N ALA A 47 -4.37 11.82 31.93
CA ALA A 47 -2.95 11.88 31.56
C ALA A 47 -2.02 12.10 32.77
N LYS A 48 -2.53 12.66 33.86
CA LYS A 48 -1.79 12.94 35.11
C LYS A 48 -2.09 11.96 36.23
N ALA A 49 -3.06 11.05 36.02
CA ALA A 49 -3.51 10.15 37.06
C ALA A 49 -2.42 9.14 37.42
N ASP A 50 -2.26 8.86 38.72
CA ASP A 50 -1.45 7.73 39.17
C ASP A 50 -2.24 6.43 38.98
N LEU A 51 -1.90 5.71 37.91
CA LEU A 51 -2.60 4.50 37.50
C LEU A 51 -2.15 3.24 38.25
N ARG A 52 -1.47 3.36 39.41
CA ARG A 52 -1.08 2.22 40.26
C ARG A 52 -2.25 1.33 40.68
N TYR A 53 -3.47 1.86 40.74
CA TYR A 53 -4.69 1.11 41.01
C TYR A 53 -5.15 0.25 39.82
N LEU A 54 -4.71 0.58 38.60
CA LEU A 54 -4.93 -0.26 37.44
C LEU A 54 -3.90 -1.39 37.47
N SER A 55 -4.38 -2.61 37.70
CA SER A 55 -3.51 -3.77 37.73
C SER A 55 -2.75 -3.89 36.39
N PRO A 56 -1.43 -4.17 36.38
CA PRO A 56 -0.60 -4.25 35.18
C PRO A 56 -1.09 -5.25 34.10
N GLY A 57 -2.07 -6.11 34.43
CA GLY A 57 -2.69 -7.06 33.51
C GLY A 57 -3.57 -6.43 32.42
N ALA A 58 -4.03 -5.18 32.57
CA ALA A 58 -4.94 -4.54 31.61
C ALA A 58 -4.24 -4.00 30.34
N ALA A 59 -2.93 -3.70 30.42
CA ALA A 59 -2.18 -3.08 29.32
C ALA A 59 -1.76 -4.07 28.20
N ARG A 60 -1.98 -5.38 28.37
CA ARG A 60 -1.45 -6.41 27.45
C ARG A 60 -2.28 -6.70 26.20
N ARG A 61 -3.27 -5.88 25.85
CA ARG A 61 -4.10 -6.12 24.65
C ARG A 61 -4.35 -4.94 23.71
N CYS A 62 -3.60 -3.84 23.82
CA CYS A 62 -3.57 -2.80 22.78
C CYS A 62 -2.31 -2.97 21.93
N GLY A 63 -2.34 -3.99 21.08
CA GLY A 63 -1.28 -4.30 20.16
C GLY A 63 -1.76 -5.37 19.20
N ARG A 64 -2.71 -5.03 18.34
CA ARG A 64 -2.65 -5.61 16.99
C ARG A 64 -1.44 -4.93 16.37
N PRO A 65 -0.26 -5.58 16.23
CA PRO A 65 0.76 -5.01 15.37
C PRO A 65 0.10 -4.87 14.01
N SER A 66 -0.01 -3.64 13.51
CA SER A 66 -0.42 -3.38 12.13
C SER A 66 0.50 -4.22 11.24
N THR A 67 -0.01 -5.33 10.72
CA THR A 67 0.70 -6.22 9.81
C THR A 67 1.16 -5.50 8.56
N ILE A 68 0.68 -4.28 8.32
CA ILE A 68 1.04 -3.37 7.24
C ILE A 68 2.56 -3.12 7.18
N THR A 69 3.26 -2.89 8.30
CA THR A 69 4.72 -2.60 8.26
C THR A 69 5.56 -3.88 8.11
N ALA A 70 5.11 -4.98 8.71
CA ALA A 70 5.75 -6.29 8.53
C ALA A 70 5.62 -6.80 7.09
N ASN A 71 4.51 -6.46 6.41
CA ASN A 71 4.26 -6.84 5.02
C ASN A 71 5.19 -6.11 4.03
N LEU A 72 5.61 -4.87 4.30
CA LEU A 72 6.49 -4.14 3.39
C LEU A 72 7.89 -4.74 3.30
N VAL A 73 8.45 -5.21 4.42
CA VAL A 73 9.77 -5.88 4.41
C VAL A 73 9.70 -7.21 3.67
N VAL A 74 8.64 -7.99 3.86
CA VAL A 74 8.45 -9.28 3.15
C VAL A 74 8.27 -9.06 1.65
N VAL A 75 7.44 -8.08 1.24
CA VAL A 75 7.26 -7.73 -0.17
C VAL A 75 8.57 -7.25 -0.79
N PHE A 76 9.31 -6.38 -0.11
CA PHE A 76 10.60 -5.89 -0.58
C PHE A 76 11.62 -7.02 -0.76
N VAL A 77 11.77 -7.90 0.23
CA VAL A 77 12.66 -9.07 0.16
C VAL A 77 12.25 -10.00 -0.99
N ALA A 78 10.96 -10.29 -1.17
CA ALA A 78 10.46 -11.12 -2.26
C ALA A 78 10.78 -10.50 -3.64
N CYS A 79 10.57 -9.19 -3.81
CA CYS A 79 10.91 -8.48 -5.05
C CYS A 79 12.42 -8.52 -5.34
N VAL A 80 13.27 -8.31 -4.33
CA VAL A 80 14.74 -8.39 -4.46
C VAL A 80 15.16 -9.80 -4.86
N VAL A 81 14.64 -10.84 -4.20
CA VAL A 81 14.92 -12.24 -4.54
C VAL A 81 14.49 -12.56 -5.98
N ALA A 82 13.29 -12.14 -6.38
CA ALA A 82 12.81 -12.33 -7.74
C ALA A 82 13.69 -11.62 -8.78
N ALA A 83 14.10 -10.37 -8.53
CA ALA A 83 14.99 -9.62 -9.41
C ALA A 83 16.38 -10.28 -9.54
N LEU A 84 16.95 -10.77 -8.42
CA LEU A 84 18.22 -11.49 -8.43
C LEU A 84 18.13 -12.84 -9.17
N MET A 85 17.02 -13.56 -9.04
CA MET A 85 16.81 -14.82 -9.78
C MET A 85 16.65 -14.57 -11.29
N SER A 86 15.94 -13.51 -11.70
CA SER A 86 15.84 -13.07 -13.09
C SER A 86 17.19 -12.64 -13.68
N SER A 87 18.07 -12.02 -12.88
CA SER A 87 19.45 -11.73 -13.30
C SER A 87 20.31 -12.99 -13.44
N ARG A 88 20.05 -14.03 -12.63
CA ARG A 88 20.78 -15.30 -12.69
C ARG A 88 20.37 -16.14 -13.90
N SER A 89 19.10 -16.11 -14.32
CA SER A 89 18.61 -16.81 -15.52
C SER A 89 19.13 -16.15 -16.80
N SER A 90 19.14 -14.81 -16.87
CA SER A 90 19.68 -14.05 -18.01
C SER A 90 21.21 -14.17 -18.14
N ARG A 91 21.96 -14.34 -17.04
CA ARG A 91 23.39 -14.71 -17.08
C ARG A 91 23.65 -16.15 -17.49
N ARG A 92 22.77 -17.10 -17.15
CA ARG A 92 22.84 -18.49 -17.64
C ARG A 92 22.58 -18.56 -19.14
N PHE A 93 21.61 -17.80 -19.66
CA PHE A 93 21.30 -17.78 -21.09
C PHE A 93 22.45 -17.18 -21.93
N ARG A 94 23.13 -16.13 -21.42
CA ARG A 94 24.28 -15.51 -22.11
C ARG A 94 25.57 -16.35 -22.15
N ARG A 95 25.70 -17.41 -21.35
CA ARG A 95 26.87 -18.33 -21.45
C ARG A 95 26.65 -19.51 -22.38
N MET A 96 25.43 -19.71 -22.89
CA MET A 96 25.08 -20.86 -23.72
C MET A 96 24.66 -20.45 -25.14
N SER A 97 25.21 -19.35 -25.67
CA SER A 97 24.98 -18.93 -27.06
C SER A 97 26.23 -18.24 -27.59
N SER A 98 27.27 -19.04 -27.80
CA SER A 98 28.41 -18.71 -28.64
C SER A 98 28.86 -20.00 -29.30
N ASP A 99 28.00 -20.52 -30.18
CA ASP A 99 28.39 -21.26 -31.38
C ASP A 99 27.10 -21.65 -32.12
N ALA A 100 26.81 -20.92 -33.19
CA ALA A 100 26.01 -21.39 -34.30
C ALA A 100 26.30 -20.47 -35.48
N ASP A 101 27.15 -20.97 -36.38
CA ASP A 101 27.22 -20.59 -37.78
C ASP A 101 25.82 -20.38 -38.37
N ILE A 102 25.60 -19.23 -39.00
CA ILE A 102 24.64 -19.11 -40.10
C ILE A 102 25.36 -18.45 -41.25
N SER A 103 25.76 -19.31 -42.18
CA SER A 103 26.32 -19.00 -43.49
C SER A 103 25.39 -18.09 -44.31
N THR A 104 26.03 -17.19 -45.06
CA THR A 104 25.66 -16.66 -46.40
C THR A 104 24.31 -15.97 -46.60
N PRO A 105 24.34 -14.74 -47.13
CA PRO A 105 23.31 -14.26 -48.04
C PRO A 105 23.89 -13.91 -49.42
N ALA A 106 23.42 -14.60 -50.46
CA ALA A 106 23.29 -14.12 -51.85
C ALA A 106 22.48 -15.16 -52.67
N PRO A 107 21.79 -14.79 -53.77
CA PRO A 107 21.75 -13.50 -54.45
C PRO A 107 20.33 -12.95 -54.70
N LEU A 108 20.31 -11.75 -55.29
CA LEU A 108 19.18 -10.96 -55.78
C LEU A 108 18.13 -11.77 -56.55
N ASP A 109 16.86 -11.60 -56.20
CA ASP A 109 15.72 -12.06 -57.01
C ASP A 109 15.14 -10.91 -57.84
N ASP A 110 14.99 -11.21 -59.13
CA ASP A 110 14.60 -10.33 -60.21
C ASP A 110 13.16 -9.84 -60.09
N GLN A 111 13.01 -8.51 -60.04
CA GLN A 111 11.73 -7.87 -60.17
C GLN A 111 11.36 -7.76 -61.66
N ARG A 112 10.52 -8.68 -62.16
CA ARG A 112 9.82 -8.48 -63.42
C ARG A 112 8.38 -9.01 -63.45
N LEU A 113 7.51 -8.06 -63.81
CA LEU A 113 6.33 -8.17 -64.66
C LEU A 113 5.09 -8.84 -64.07
N LEU A 114 4.10 -8.03 -63.68
CA LEU A 114 2.73 -8.11 -64.21
C LEU A 114 2.03 -6.73 -64.12
N PRO A 115 1.43 -6.22 -65.21
CA PRO A 115 0.62 -5.00 -65.19
C PRO A 115 -0.83 -5.30 -64.82
N LEU A 116 -1.41 -4.53 -63.90
CA LEU A 116 -2.87 -4.46 -63.71
C LEU A 116 -3.39 -3.13 -64.28
N PRO A 117 -4.38 -3.13 -65.18
CA PRO A 117 -5.00 -1.90 -65.66
C PRO A 117 -6.07 -1.44 -64.66
N LEU A 118 -5.87 -0.25 -64.07
CA LEU A 118 -6.94 0.47 -63.39
C LEU A 118 -7.78 1.19 -64.45
N THR A 119 -9.02 0.75 -64.62
CA THR A 119 -10.01 1.43 -65.45
C THR A 119 -10.70 2.52 -64.62
N PHE A 120 -10.74 3.72 -65.20
CA PHE A 120 -11.46 4.90 -64.71
C PHE A 120 -12.95 4.77 -65.08
N LYS A 121 -13.85 4.98 -64.11
CA LYS A 121 -15.15 5.61 -64.34
C LYS A 121 -15.68 6.24 -63.05
#